data_AF-A0A179FSV1-F1
#
_entry.id   AF-A0A179FSV1-F1
#
_cell.length_a   1.000
_cell.length_b   1.000
_cell.length_c   1.000
_cell.angle_alpha   90.00
_cell.angle_beta   90.00
_cell.angle_gamma   90.00
#
_symmetry.space_group_name_H-M   'P 1'
#
loop_
_entity.id
_entity.type
_entity.pdbx_description
1 polymer ?
#
loop_
_entity_poly.entity_id
_entity_poly.type
_entity_poly.pdbx_seq_one_letter_code
_entity_poly.pdbx_strand_id
1 'polypeptide(L)'
;MRYHVKNLINKGWVYEEREVRDVQNTTTLLARITIAKIVDEQRLVDIIRTAPVIRGDANWRCRTWVAEVLSRLAEDGAAVGSAAELNWEKIESVAREYVGRKTVEGRYERGSDQAQADVGHASRARDGVLILAGTQRCVVLA
;
A
#
# COMPACT_ATOMS: atom_id res chain seq x y z
N MET A 1 8.60 -3.05 -8.53
CA MET A 1 7.24 -3.54 -8.87
C MET A 1 6.25 -3.05 -7.83
N ARG A 2 4.98 -2.83 -8.20
CA ARG A 2 3.89 -2.55 -7.27
C ARG A 2 2.85 -3.64 -7.34
N TYR A 3 2.38 -4.06 -6.17
CA TYR A 3 1.33 -5.02 -5.97
C TYR A 3 0.25 -4.34 -5.16
N HIS A 4 -0.99 -4.35 -5.64
CA HIS A 4 -2.09 -3.76 -4.90
C HIS A 4 -3.38 -4.49 -5.14
N VAL A 5 -4.36 -4.21 -4.27
CA VAL A 5 -5.74 -4.64 -4.50
C VAL A 5 -6.65 -3.42 -4.58
N LYS A 6 -7.36 -3.30 -5.69
CA LYS A 6 -8.28 -2.18 -5.96
C LYS A 6 -9.72 -2.66 -6.08
N ASN A 7 -10.65 -1.86 -5.58
CA ASN A 7 -12.08 -2.11 -5.77
C ASN A 7 -12.53 -1.46 -7.09
N LEU A 8 -13.01 -2.27 -8.03
CA LEU A 8 -13.58 -1.83 -9.27
C LEU A 8 -15.10 -1.95 -9.19
N ILE A 9 -15.81 -0.86 -9.52
CA ILE A 9 -17.28 -0.76 -9.40
C ILE A 9 -18.00 -2.00 -9.98
N ASN A 10 -17.53 -2.53 -11.10
CA ASN A 10 -18.17 -3.64 -11.80
C ASN A 10 -17.50 -5.01 -11.59
N LYS A 11 -16.35 -5.07 -10.91
CA LYS A 11 -15.55 -6.32 -10.77
C LYS A 11 -15.24 -6.68 -9.31
N GLY A 12 -15.62 -5.82 -8.36
CA GLY A 12 -15.24 -5.95 -6.96
C GLY A 12 -13.73 -5.79 -6.78
N TRP A 13 -13.19 -6.42 -5.75
CA TRP A 13 -11.76 -6.41 -5.45
C TRP A 13 -10.95 -7.23 -6.45
N VAL A 14 -9.91 -6.60 -6.99
CA VAL A 14 -9.02 -7.17 -8.01
C VAL A 14 -7.57 -6.89 -7.64
N TYR A 15 -6.76 -7.95 -7.65
CA TYR A 15 -5.30 -7.88 -7.56
C TYR A 15 -4.69 -7.36 -8.86
N GLU A 16 -3.66 -6.53 -8.76
CA GLU A 16 -2.92 -6.03 -9.91
C GLU A 16 -1.43 -5.87 -9.59
N GLU A 17 -0.59 -6.32 -10.51
CA GLU A 17 0.84 -6.07 -10.53
C GLU A 17 1.14 -4.98 -11.56
N ARG A 18 1.87 -3.94 -11.17
CA ARG A 18 2.32 -2.89 -12.09
C ARG A 18 3.80 -2.63 -11.96
N GLU A 19 4.45 -2.52 -13.11
CA GLU A 19 5.77 -1.91 -13.19
C GLU A 19 5.67 -0.43 -12.78
N VAL A 20 6.54 -0.03 -11.86
CA VAL A 20 6.70 1.37 -11.47
C VAL A 20 8.02 1.85 -12.05
N ARG A 21 7.96 2.50 -13.22
CA ARG A 21 9.15 2.99 -13.94
C ARG A 21 9.81 4.17 -13.25
N ASP A 22 8.99 5.05 -12.67
CA ASP A 22 9.45 6.18 -11.87
C ASP A 22 8.60 6.27 -10.60
N VAL A 23 9.26 6.14 -9.45
CA VAL A 23 8.61 6.27 -8.14
C VAL A 23 8.20 7.69 -7.83
N GLN A 24 8.86 8.71 -8.40
CA GLN A 24 8.49 10.12 -8.25
C GLN A 24 7.21 10.45 -9.01
N ASN A 25 6.98 9.77 -10.14
CA ASN A 25 5.79 9.96 -10.97
C ASN A 25 4.58 9.11 -10.50
N THR A 26 4.61 8.61 -9.27
CA THR A 26 3.45 7.94 -8.67
C THR A 26 2.72 8.90 -7.74
N THR A 27 1.39 8.79 -7.71
CA THR A 27 0.45 9.72 -7.05
C THR A 27 1.00 10.25 -5.72
N THR A 28 1.12 11.59 -5.61
CA THR A 28 1.61 12.34 -4.45
C THR A 28 0.78 12.15 -3.18
N LEU A 29 -0.39 11.50 -3.28
CA LEU A 29 -1.32 11.23 -2.19
C LEU A 29 -0.94 10.04 -1.28
N LEU A 30 0.23 9.41 -1.49
CA LEU A 30 0.62 8.20 -0.77
C LEU A 30 1.83 8.45 0.14
N ALA A 31 1.75 7.99 1.39
CA ALA A 31 2.92 7.86 2.26
C ALA A 31 3.62 6.54 1.98
N ARG A 32 4.96 6.55 2.02
CA ARG A 32 5.80 5.36 1.84
C ARG A 32 6.51 5.02 3.14
N ILE A 33 6.27 3.83 3.67
CA ILE A 33 6.87 3.35 4.91
C ILE A 33 7.71 2.12 4.61
N THR A 34 8.99 2.15 4.97
CA THR A 34 9.89 0.99 4.83
C THR A 34 9.76 0.12 6.07
N ILE A 35 9.45 -1.17 5.88
CA ILE A 35 9.21 -2.09 7.01
C ILE A 35 10.22 -3.24 7.09
N ALA A 36 10.91 -3.54 5.98
CA ALA A 36 11.76 -4.71 5.86
C ALA A 36 12.82 -4.54 4.78
N LYS A 37 13.89 -5.33 4.86
CA LYS A 37 14.81 -5.59 3.75
C LYS A 37 14.45 -6.92 3.09
N ILE A 38 14.51 -6.97 1.76
CA ILE A 38 14.23 -8.18 1.00
C ILE A 38 15.45 -9.11 1.07
N VAL A 39 15.22 -10.38 1.36
CA VAL A 39 16.24 -11.45 1.35
C VAL A 39 16.07 -12.33 0.12
N ASP A 40 14.84 -12.69 -0.20
CA ASP A 40 14.47 -13.50 -1.37
C ASP A 40 13.31 -12.84 -2.12
N GLU A 41 13.63 -12.20 -3.26
CA GLU A 41 12.64 -11.48 -4.07
C GLU A 41 11.60 -12.42 -4.70
N GLN A 42 12.03 -13.57 -5.21
CA GLN A 42 11.12 -14.51 -5.86
C GLN A 42 10.10 -15.04 -4.86
N ARG A 43 10.57 -15.45 -3.68
CA ARG A 43 9.73 -15.93 -2.59
C ARG A 43 8.75 -14.87 -2.08
N LEU A 44 9.23 -13.63 -1.90
CA LEU A 44 8.37 -12.49 -1.56
C LEU A 44 7.23 -12.32 -2.57
N VAL A 45 7.56 -12.36 -3.87
CA VAL A 45 6.58 -12.18 -4.95
C VAL A 45 5.56 -13.33 -4.96
N ASP A 46 6.00 -14.57 -4.75
CA ASP A 46 5.11 -15.73 -4.71
C ASP A 46 4.13 -15.67 -3.52
N ILE A 47 4.59 -15.20 -2.35
CA ILE A 47 3.72 -14.94 -1.19
C ILE A 47 2.67 -13.87 -1.51
N ILE A 48 3.08 -12.76 -2.12
CA ILE A 48 2.17 -11.67 -2.46
C ILE A 48 1.12 -12.12 -3.50
N ARG A 49 1.54 -12.88 -4.52
CA ARG A 49 0.66 -13.39 -5.59
C ARG A 49 -0.38 -14.38 -5.09
N THR A 50 -0.02 -15.17 -4.10
CA THR A 50 -0.89 -16.22 -3.54
C THR A 50 -1.77 -15.72 -2.40
N ALA A 51 -1.58 -14.48 -1.94
CA ALA A 51 -2.43 -13.87 -0.92
C ALA A 51 -3.88 -13.70 -1.43
N PRO A 52 -4.88 -14.21 -0.69
CA PRO A 52 -6.26 -14.27 -1.16
C PRO A 52 -6.89 -12.88 -1.29
N VAL A 53 -7.57 -12.66 -2.42
CA VAL A 53 -8.46 -11.51 -2.60
C VAL A 53 -9.90 -11.96 -2.36
N ILE A 54 -10.44 -11.58 -1.22
CA ILE A 54 -11.77 -12.02 -0.79
C ILE A 54 -12.83 -11.13 -1.47
N ARG A 55 -13.81 -11.78 -2.10
CA ARG A 55 -14.98 -11.14 -2.70
C ARG A 55 -16.22 -11.46 -1.88
N GLY A 56 -17.14 -10.51 -1.79
CA GLY A 56 -18.44 -10.70 -1.13
C GLY A 56 -18.46 -10.39 0.37
N ASP A 57 -17.32 -10.07 0.98
CA ASP A 57 -17.26 -9.55 2.34
C ASP A 57 -17.29 -8.00 2.31
N ALA A 58 -18.33 -7.42 2.92
CA ALA A 58 -18.53 -5.98 3.00
C ALA A 58 -17.53 -5.25 3.91
N ASN A 59 -16.85 -5.98 4.80
CA ASN A 59 -15.82 -5.46 5.69
C ASN A 59 -14.41 -5.60 5.12
N TRP A 60 -14.24 -6.36 4.04
CA TRP A 60 -12.95 -6.54 3.40
C TRP A 60 -12.47 -5.25 2.72
N ARG A 61 -11.16 -4.97 2.83
CA ARG A 61 -10.50 -3.74 2.36
C ARG A 61 -9.13 -4.09 1.76
N CYS A 62 -8.52 -3.17 1.02
CA CYS A 62 -7.11 -3.31 0.64
C CYS A 62 -6.18 -3.48 1.86
N ARG A 63 -6.48 -2.79 2.97
CA ARG A 63 -5.75 -2.93 4.24
C ARG A 63 -5.80 -4.34 4.85
N THR A 64 -6.93 -5.05 4.71
CA THR A 64 -7.03 -6.44 5.19
C THR A 64 -6.19 -7.37 4.33
N TRP A 65 -6.07 -7.11 3.03
CA TRP A 65 -5.14 -7.84 2.15
C TRP A 65 -3.68 -7.61 2.54
N VAL A 66 -3.30 -6.37 2.84
CA VAL A 66 -1.93 -6.06 3.28
C VAL A 66 -1.61 -6.77 4.60
N ALA A 67 -2.53 -6.75 5.58
CA ALA A 67 -2.35 -7.48 6.82
C ALA A 67 -2.13 -8.99 6.61
N GLU A 68 -2.91 -9.59 5.70
CA GLU A 68 -2.76 -11.01 5.32
C GLU A 68 -1.40 -11.31 4.67
N VAL A 69 -0.94 -10.45 3.74
CA VAL A 69 0.39 -10.58 3.14
C VAL A 69 1.49 -10.54 4.21
N LEU A 70 1.39 -9.63 5.17
CA LEU A 70 2.37 -9.51 6.26
C LEU A 70 2.34 -10.72 7.20
N SER A 71 1.16 -11.27 7.50
CA SER A 71 1.04 -12.51 8.28
C SER A 71 1.75 -13.67 7.58
N ARG A 72 1.53 -13.83 6.27
CA ARG A 72 2.18 -14.87 5.46
C ARG A 72 3.70 -14.69 5.41
N LEU A 73 4.18 -13.44 5.34
CA LEU A 73 5.62 -13.16 5.40
C LEU A 73 6.22 -13.51 6.77
N ALA A 74 5.46 -13.31 7.85
CA ALA A 74 5.89 -13.67 9.20
C ALA A 74 5.93 -15.19 9.40
N GLU A 75 4.94 -15.92 8.86
CA GLU A 75 4.92 -17.39 8.83
C GLU A 75 6.04 -17.96 7.97
N ASP A 76 6.35 -17.30 6.85
CA ASP A 76 7.40 -17.71 5.92
C ASP A 76 8.81 -17.60 6.52
N GLY A 77 9.11 -16.49 7.19
CA GLY A 77 10.35 -16.26 7.92
C GLY A 77 11.64 -16.15 7.07
N ALA A 78 11.55 -16.17 5.74
CA ALA A 78 12.73 -16.23 4.87
C ALA A 78 12.71 -15.25 3.68
N ALA A 79 11.54 -14.74 3.28
CA ALA A 79 11.42 -13.76 2.20
C ALA A 79 12.05 -12.40 2.54
N VAL A 80 12.01 -12.02 3.82
CA VAL A 80 12.52 -10.73 4.33
C VAL A 80 13.47 -10.94 5.51
N GLY A 81 14.29 -9.93 5.79
CA GLY A 81 15.27 -9.98 6.87
C GLY A 81 14.62 -10.08 8.25
N SER A 82 15.30 -10.73 9.20
CA SER A 82 14.79 -10.98 10.57
C SER A 82 14.49 -9.72 11.39
N ALA A 83 15.02 -8.56 10.99
CA ALA A 83 14.71 -7.26 11.59
C ALA A 83 13.45 -6.59 11.00
N ALA A 84 12.68 -7.30 10.17
CA ALA A 84 11.45 -6.79 9.58
C ALA A 84 10.39 -6.52 10.65
N GLU A 85 9.67 -5.40 10.49
CA GLU A 85 8.43 -5.16 11.20
C GLU A 85 7.27 -5.69 10.34
N LEU A 86 6.59 -6.74 10.81
CA LEU A 86 5.50 -7.39 10.09
C LEU A 86 4.17 -7.29 10.84
N ASN A 87 4.12 -6.63 12.01
CA ASN A 87 2.88 -6.38 12.72
C ASN A 87 2.09 -5.27 12.02
N TRP A 88 0.98 -5.64 11.36
CA TRP A 88 0.12 -4.71 10.64
C TRP A 88 -0.39 -3.56 11.52
N GLU A 89 -0.84 -3.84 12.75
CA GLU A 89 -1.41 -2.82 13.63
C GLU A 89 -0.38 -1.74 13.97
N LYS A 90 0.86 -2.15 14.25
CA LYS A 90 1.97 -1.23 14.53
C LYS A 90 2.35 -0.42 13.29
N ILE A 91 2.45 -1.06 12.13
CA ILE A 91 2.78 -0.38 10.87
C ILE A 91 1.68 0.62 10.50
N GLU A 92 0.41 0.23 10.61
CA GLU A 92 -0.73 1.10 10.32
C GLU A 92 -0.76 2.31 11.26
N SER A 93 -0.53 2.10 12.57
CA SER A 93 -0.46 3.19 13.53
C SER A 93 0.62 4.21 13.16
N VAL A 94 1.85 3.76 12.90
CA VAL A 94 2.98 4.62 12.50
C VAL A 94 2.70 5.32 11.17
N ALA A 95 2.12 4.63 10.20
CA ALA A 95 1.77 5.21 8.91
C ALA A 95 0.71 6.31 9.05
N ARG A 96 -0.32 6.10 9.87
CA ARG A 96 -1.37 7.09 10.14
C ARG A 96 -0.84 8.31 10.87
N GLU A 97 0.01 8.11 11.87
CA GLU A 97 0.67 9.21 12.57
C GLU A 97 1.54 10.04 11.61
N TYR A 98 2.35 9.36 10.78
CA TYR A 98 3.18 10.01 9.78
C TYR A 98 2.34 10.83 8.78
N VAL A 99 1.29 10.23 8.21
CA VAL A 99 0.39 10.90 7.26
C VAL A 99 -0.31 12.08 7.92
N GLY A 100 -0.82 11.91 9.14
CA GLY A 100 -1.48 12.98 9.90
C GLY A 100 -0.57 14.18 10.09
N ARG A 101 0.66 13.95 10.57
CA ARG A 101 1.67 15.01 10.71
C ARG A 101 2.00 15.67 9.37
N LYS A 102 2.24 14.89 8.31
CA LYS A 102 2.55 15.44 6.98
C LYS A 102 1.39 16.22 6.37
N THR A 103 0.15 15.87 6.71
CA THR A 103 -1.05 16.62 6.32
C THR A 103 -1.06 17.99 6.96
N VAL A 104 -0.79 18.08 8.27
CA VAL A 104 -0.67 19.36 8.98
C VAL A 104 0.48 20.22 8.43
N GLU A 105 1.56 19.60 7.99
CA GLU A 105 2.69 20.27 7.30
C GLU A 105 2.38 20.68 5.84
N GLY A 106 1.14 20.50 5.36
CA GLY A 106 0.71 20.93 4.02
C GLY A 106 1.15 20.01 2.88
N ARG A 107 1.79 18.85 3.16
CA ARG A 107 2.34 17.96 2.11
C ARG A 107 1.29 17.49 1.09
N TYR A 108 0.04 17.34 1.53
CA TYR A 108 -1.05 16.81 0.73
C TYR A 108 -2.08 17.87 0.30
N GLU A 109 -1.81 19.14 0.58
CA GLU A 109 -2.66 20.23 0.10
C GLU A 109 -2.49 20.36 -1.42
N ARG A 110 -3.62 20.35 -2.13
CA ARG A 110 -3.64 20.50 -3.59
C ARG A 110 -3.06 21.87 -3.91
N GLY A 111 -1.98 21.94 -4.67
CA GLY A 111 -1.52 23.20 -5.24
C GLY A 111 -2.70 23.91 -5.91
N SER A 112 -2.96 25.15 -5.50
CA SER A 112 -3.94 26.02 -6.11
C SER A 112 -3.66 26.13 -7.61
N ASP A 113 -4.51 25.53 -8.44
CA ASP A 113 -5.07 26.22 -9.60
C ASP A 113 -6.31 25.51 -10.16
N GLN A 114 -7.26 26.36 -10.53
CA GLN A 114 -8.64 26.12 -10.88
C GLN A 114 -8.78 25.73 -12.36
N ALA A 115 -9.49 24.65 -12.67
CA ALA A 115 -10.31 24.56 -13.88
C ALA A 115 -11.42 23.50 -13.74
N GLN A 116 -12.61 24.05 -13.45
CA GLN A 116 -13.98 23.60 -13.69
C GLN A 116 -14.53 22.26 -13.18
N ALA A 117 -15.62 22.45 -12.45
CA ALA A 117 -16.52 21.49 -11.85
C ALA A 117 -17.17 20.57 -12.88
N ASP A 118 -17.34 19.31 -12.46
CA ASP A 118 -18.67 18.71 -12.54
C ASP A 118 -18.89 17.75 -11.36
N VAL A 119 -20.17 17.62 -10.99
CA VAL A 119 -20.77 17.25 -9.71
C VAL A 119 -20.24 15.96 -9.05
N GLY A 120 -19.95 16.00 -7.73
CA GLY A 120 -19.75 14.79 -6.94
C GLY A 120 -19.00 14.97 -5.62
N HIS A 121 -19.75 15.03 -4.53
CA HIS A 121 -19.37 15.22 -3.13
C HIS A 121 -18.20 14.33 -2.61
N ALA A 122 -17.45 14.89 -1.65
CA ALA A 122 -16.45 14.27 -0.74
C ALA A 122 -15.01 14.00 -1.26
N SER A 123 -14.15 15.03 -1.21
CA SER A 123 -12.68 14.84 -1.16
C SER A 123 -12.24 14.57 0.28
N ARG A 124 -12.44 13.35 0.77
CA ARG A 124 -11.62 12.81 1.86
C ARG A 124 -10.33 12.29 1.23
N ALA A 125 -9.19 12.66 1.80
CA ALA A 125 -7.91 12.03 1.50
C ALA A 125 -8.12 10.52 1.48
N ARG A 126 -7.84 9.88 0.34
CA ARG A 126 -7.94 8.43 0.23
C ARG A 126 -6.78 7.88 1.05
N ASP A 127 -7.09 7.31 2.21
CA ASP A 127 -6.16 6.59 3.09
C ASP A 127 -5.44 5.49 2.31
N GLY A 128 -4.35 5.83 1.62
CA GLY A 128 -3.48 4.91 0.92
C GLY A 128 -2.14 4.85 1.63
N VAL A 129 -1.92 3.79 2.40
CA VAL A 129 -0.62 3.49 3.00
C VAL A 129 0.14 2.63 2.00
N LEU A 130 1.28 3.14 1.54
CA LEU A 130 2.16 2.44 0.63
C LEU A 130 3.33 1.83 1.42
N ILE A 131 3.47 0.52 1.41
CA ILE A 131 4.52 -0.16 2.19
C ILE A 131 5.63 -0.60 1.26
N LEU A 132 6.86 -0.23 1.63
CA LEU A 132 8.08 -0.57 0.90
C LEU A 132 8.86 -1.66 1.64
N ALA A 133 9.24 -2.72 0.94
CA ALA A 133 10.35 -3.58 1.34
C ALA A 133 11.59 -3.17 0.50
N GLY A 134 12.69 -2.82 1.18
CA GLY A 134 13.83 -2.14 0.58
C GLY A 134 14.98 -3.07 0.16
N THR A 135 15.34 -3.00 -1.13
CA THR A 135 16.68 -2.86 -1.74
C THR A 135 16.46 -2.27 -3.17
N GLN A 136 17.46 -2.22 -4.07
CA GLN A 136 17.43 -1.53 -5.39
C GLN A 136 16.22 -1.84 -6.32
N ARG A 137 15.33 -2.76 -5.93
CA ARG A 137 13.98 -2.93 -6.46
C ARG A 137 12.97 -2.74 -5.33
N CYS A 138 12.34 -1.57 -5.24
CA CYS A 138 11.26 -1.35 -4.29
C CYS A 138 10.06 -2.26 -4.64
N VAL A 139 9.66 -3.11 -3.68
CA VAL A 139 8.38 -3.82 -3.71
C VAL A 139 7.38 -3.02 -2.90
N VAL A 140 6.27 -2.69 -3.56
CA VAL A 140 5.29 -1.71 -3.09
C VAL A 140 3.95 -2.40 -2.85
N LEU A 141 3.43 -2.41 -1.62
CA LEU A 141 2.08 -2.91 -1.27
C LEU A 141 1.11 -1.74 -1.08
N ALA A 142 -0.05 -1.75 -1.74
CA ALA A 142 -1.11 -0.72 -1.63
C ALA A 142 -2.53 -1.28 -1.53
#